data_AF-A0A3D4W5Y0-F1
#
_entry.id   AF-A0A3D4W5Y0-F1
#
_cell.length_a   1.000
_cell.length_b   1.000
_cell.length_c   1.000
_cell.angle_alpha   90.00
_cell.angle_beta   90.00
_cell.angle_gamma   90.00
#
_symmetry.space_group_name_H-M   'P 1'
#
loop_
_entity.id
_entity.type
_entity.pdbx_description
1 polymer ?
#
loop_
_entity_poly.entity_id
_entity_poly.type
_entity_poly.pdbx_seq_one_letter_code
_entity_poly.pdbx_strand_id
1 'polypeptide(L)'
;HEEIESLAKNIPEAKRIRFFMTFGQSYLDHMRCLEDVGMLSTTPVNFNGQEIVPIQFLKALLPDPASLGPRTKGKTNIGCIFTGKKDGKEKTYYIYNVCDHQECYKEVGSQAISYTTGVPAMCGALMLLTGKWTTKGVHTVEEFDPDPYLDALDKYGLPRSESHAPALVD
;
A
#
# COMPACT_ATOMS: atom_id res chain seq x y z
N HIS A 1 -3.56 5.28 -8.63
CA HIS A 1 -2.72 4.22 -8.06
C HIS A 1 -2.33 3.31 -9.22
N GLU A 2 -1.11 2.76 -9.19
CA GLU A 2 -0.44 2.17 -10.35
C GLU A 2 -1.10 0.90 -10.92
N GLU A 3 -1.62 0.03 -10.05
CA GLU A 3 -2.24 -1.25 -10.38
C GLU A 3 -3.53 -1.11 -11.18
N ILE A 4 -4.20 0.05 -11.15
CA ILE A 4 -5.42 0.28 -11.93
C ILE A 4 -5.17 0.06 -13.42
N GLU A 5 -4.00 0.47 -13.92
CA GLU A 5 -3.64 0.33 -15.33
C GLU A 5 -3.47 -1.15 -15.72
N SER A 6 -2.73 -1.92 -14.91
CA SER A 6 -2.49 -3.33 -15.21
C SER A 6 -3.74 -4.18 -15.01
N LEU A 7 -4.51 -3.94 -13.95
CA LEU A 7 -5.77 -4.64 -13.69
C LEU A 7 -6.81 -4.37 -14.79
N ALA A 8 -6.90 -3.14 -15.31
CA ALA A 8 -7.81 -2.84 -16.42
C ALA A 8 -7.43 -3.58 -17.71
N LYS A 9 -6.12 -3.85 -17.91
CA LYS A 9 -5.62 -4.62 -19.05
C LYS A 9 -5.83 -6.13 -18.85
N ASN A 10 -5.56 -6.64 -17.66
CA ASN A 10 -5.49 -8.07 -17.36
C ASN A 10 -6.83 -8.65 -16.88
N ILE A 11 -7.79 -7.80 -16.49
CA ILE A 11 -9.17 -8.17 -16.12
C ILE A 11 -10.14 -7.40 -17.04
N PRO A 12 -10.22 -7.75 -18.33
CA PRO A 12 -10.99 -6.99 -19.32
C PRO A 12 -12.50 -6.96 -19.04
N GLU A 13 -13.02 -7.89 -18.25
CA GLU A 13 -14.42 -7.93 -17.82
C GLU A 13 -14.75 -6.89 -16.73
N ALA A 14 -13.73 -6.31 -16.09
CA ALA A 14 -13.91 -5.29 -15.06
C ALA A 14 -14.47 -4.01 -15.68
N LYS A 15 -15.71 -3.68 -15.35
CA LYS A 15 -16.38 -2.46 -15.86
C LYS A 15 -15.91 -1.16 -15.20
N ARG A 16 -15.35 -1.26 -13.99
CA ARG A 16 -14.93 -0.12 -13.16
C ARG A 16 -13.94 -0.58 -12.10
N ILE A 17 -12.80 0.11 -12.01
CA ILE A 17 -11.77 -0.08 -10.98
C ILE A 17 -11.56 1.26 -10.28
N ARG A 18 -11.52 1.27 -8.95
CA ARG A 18 -11.33 2.47 -8.12
C ARG A 18 -10.32 2.17 -7.03
N PHE A 19 -9.53 3.16 -6.66
CA PHE A 19 -8.64 3.12 -5.52
C PHE A 19 -9.04 4.20 -4.51
N PHE A 20 -9.08 3.84 -3.23
CA PHE A 20 -9.38 4.75 -2.13
C PHE A 20 -8.27 4.65 -1.08
N MET A 21 -7.95 5.78 -0.45
CA MET A 21 -6.99 5.86 0.63
C MET A 21 -7.55 6.72 1.75
N THR A 22 -7.30 6.34 2.99
CA THR A 22 -7.76 7.06 4.17
C THR A 22 -6.84 8.25 4.48
N PHE A 23 -7.42 9.44 4.66
CA PHE A 23 -6.72 10.61 5.16
C PHE A 23 -7.49 11.20 6.35
N GLY A 24 -6.82 11.30 7.50
CA GLY A 24 -7.39 12.00 8.65
C GLY A 24 -7.43 13.51 8.39
N GLN A 25 -8.47 14.19 8.88
CA GLN A 25 -8.63 15.64 8.67
C GLN A 25 -7.40 16.43 9.17
N SER A 26 -6.88 16.08 10.34
CA SER A 26 -5.66 16.70 10.87
C SER A 26 -4.46 16.59 9.92
N TYR A 27 -4.27 15.45 9.25
CA TYR A 27 -3.19 15.29 8.27
C TYR A 27 -3.39 16.23 7.09
N LEU A 28 -4.61 16.31 6.55
CA LEU A 28 -4.93 17.21 5.43
C LEU A 28 -4.70 18.68 5.79
N ASP A 29 -5.11 19.09 7.00
CA ASP A 29 -4.94 20.45 7.47
C ASP A 29 -3.45 20.81 7.60
N HIS A 30 -2.62 19.93 8.17
CA HIS A 30 -1.18 20.17 8.26
C HIS A 30 -0.51 20.26 6.88
N MET A 31 -0.88 19.38 5.95
CA MET A 31 -0.33 19.42 4.59
C MET A 31 -0.70 20.71 3.86
N ARG A 32 -1.96 21.16 3.98
CA ARG A 32 -2.40 22.45 3.43
C ARG A 32 -1.64 23.61 4.04
N CYS A 33 -1.49 23.65 5.37
CA CYS A 33 -0.71 24.71 6.00
C CYS A 33 0.74 24.76 5.48
N LEU A 34 1.40 23.60 5.32
CA LEU A 34 2.76 23.54 4.78
C LEU A 34 2.83 23.97 3.32
N GLU A 35 1.82 23.63 2.52
CA GLU A 35 1.69 24.07 1.13
C GLU A 35 1.47 25.59 1.03
N ASP A 36 0.52 26.12 1.80
CA ASP A 36 0.13 27.54 1.80
C ASP A 36 1.30 28.47 2.17
N VAL A 37 2.20 28.01 3.05
CA VAL A 37 3.42 28.76 3.41
C VAL A 37 4.63 28.45 2.52
N GLY A 38 4.45 27.64 1.46
CA GLY A 38 5.49 27.31 0.48
C GLY A 38 6.54 26.29 0.93
N MET A 39 6.35 25.64 2.09
CA MET A 39 7.31 24.67 2.63
C MET A 39 7.40 23.37 1.81
N LEU A 40 6.41 23.10 0.96
CA LEU A 40 6.42 21.97 0.03
C LEU A 40 7.05 22.30 -1.33
N SER A 41 7.48 23.54 -1.55
CA SER A 41 8.05 23.97 -2.82
C SER A 41 9.39 23.29 -3.13
N THR A 42 9.57 22.93 -4.40
CA THR A 42 10.83 22.47 -4.98
C THR A 42 11.67 23.61 -5.57
N THR A 43 11.12 24.83 -5.64
CA THR A 43 11.83 25.99 -6.18
C THR A 43 12.79 26.55 -5.12
N PRO A 44 14.09 26.72 -5.44
CA PRO A 44 15.03 27.33 -4.52
C PRO A 44 14.65 28.77 -4.14
N VAL A 45 14.93 29.14 -2.89
CA VAL A 45 14.81 30.51 -2.37
C VAL A 45 16.16 30.93 -1.79
N ASN A 46 16.58 32.18 -2.06
CA ASN A 46 17.77 32.74 -1.44
C ASN A 46 17.43 33.22 -0.02
N PHE A 47 18.10 32.65 0.97
CA PHE A 47 18.01 33.06 2.37
C PHE A 47 19.41 33.38 2.88
N ASN A 48 19.67 34.66 3.16
CA ASN A 48 20.97 35.15 3.64
C ASN A 48 22.17 34.75 2.77
N GLY A 49 22.00 34.72 1.44
CA GLY A 49 23.07 34.37 0.50
C GLY A 49 23.22 32.88 0.23
N GLN A 50 22.38 32.03 0.82
CA GLN A 50 22.34 30.60 0.55
C GLN A 50 21.04 30.22 -0.17
N GLU A 51 21.15 29.39 -1.21
CA GLU A 51 19.98 28.78 -1.85
C GLU A 51 19.48 27.61 -1.02
N ILE A 52 18.20 27.65 -0.65
CA ILE A 52 17.52 26.60 0.11
C ILE A 52 16.32 26.13 -0.69
N VAL A 53 16.16 24.82 -0.82
CA VAL A 53 14.94 24.20 -1.36
C VAL A 53 14.01 23.88 -0.19
N PRO A 54 12.83 24.54 -0.05
CA PRO A 54 11.99 24.44 1.14
C PRO A 54 11.63 23.01 1.55
N ILE A 55 11.25 22.14 0.61
CA ILE A 55 10.89 20.75 0.92
C ILE A 55 12.06 19.93 1.47
N GLN A 56 13.30 20.24 1.05
CA GLN A 56 14.49 19.58 1.60
C GLN A 56 14.78 20.06 3.02
N PHE A 57 14.56 21.33 3.30
CA PHE A 57 14.69 21.87 4.66
C PHE A 57 13.60 21.32 5.58
N LEU A 58 12.35 21.24 5.13
CA LEU A 58 11.26 20.60 5.87
C LEU A 58 11.62 19.16 6.25
N LYS A 59 12.17 18.38 5.31
CA LYS A 59 12.64 17.01 5.59
C LYS A 59 13.63 16.94 6.74
N ALA A 60 14.51 17.93 6.89
CA ALA A 60 15.47 17.98 8.00
C ALA A 60 14.83 18.32 9.35
N LEU A 61 13.68 18.99 9.35
CA LEU A 61 12.92 19.34 10.57
C LEU A 61 11.97 18.22 11.01
N LEU A 62 11.46 17.43 10.06
CA LEU A 62 10.57 16.32 10.36
C LEU A 62 11.32 15.20 11.10
N PRO A 63 10.65 14.46 12.00
CA PRO A 63 11.25 13.30 12.64
C PRO A 63 11.69 12.28 11.60
N ASP A 64 12.83 11.61 11.84
CA ASP A 64 13.29 10.52 10.99
C ASP A 64 12.18 9.46 10.87
N PRO A 65 11.71 9.13 9.64
CA PRO A 65 10.70 8.10 9.43
C PRO A 65 11.02 6.76 10.12
N ALA A 66 12.30 6.38 10.20
CA ALA A 66 12.72 5.14 10.87
C ALA A 66 12.50 5.20 12.39
N SER A 67 12.54 6.39 12.99
CA SER A 67 12.32 6.61 14.42
C SER A 67 10.84 6.57 14.85
N LEU A 68 9.91 6.52 13.89
CA LEU A 68 8.47 6.55 14.17
C LEU A 68 7.91 5.19 14.62
N GLY A 69 8.60 4.08 14.31
CA GLY A 69 8.18 2.72 14.66
C GLY A 69 7.70 2.55 16.12
N PRO A 70 8.51 2.86 17.14
CA PRO A 70 8.12 2.72 18.55
C PRO A 70 6.91 3.57 18.98
N ARG A 71 6.68 4.69 18.29
CA ARG A 71 5.64 5.68 18.65
C ARG A 71 4.31 5.40 17.96
N THR A 72 4.34 4.66 16.85
CA THR A 72 3.17 4.45 16.00
C THR A 72 2.29 3.36 16.57
N LYS A 73 1.00 3.64 16.72
CA LYS A 73 -0.01 2.71 17.23
C LYS A 73 -1.19 2.65 16.28
N GLY A 74 -1.93 1.55 16.34
CA GLY A 74 -3.07 1.30 15.48
C GLY A 74 -2.80 0.22 14.45
N LYS A 75 -3.70 0.11 13.49
CA LYS A 75 -3.70 -0.96 12.49
C LYS A 75 -3.90 -0.38 11.10
N THR A 76 -3.33 -1.05 10.11
CA THR A 76 -3.69 -0.85 8.70
C THR A 76 -4.76 -1.86 8.32
N ASN A 77 -5.57 -1.51 7.32
CA ASN A 77 -6.46 -2.45 6.63
C ASN A 77 -6.38 -2.15 5.14
N ILE A 78 -5.91 -3.11 4.36
CA ILE A 78 -5.75 -3.00 2.91
C ILE A 78 -6.44 -4.19 2.27
N GLY A 79 -7.28 -3.95 1.27
CA GLY A 79 -8.00 -5.02 0.59
C GLY A 79 -8.78 -4.54 -0.62
N CYS A 80 -9.44 -5.49 -1.27
CA CYS A 80 -10.16 -5.29 -2.53
C CYS A 80 -11.59 -5.81 -2.42
N ILE A 81 -12.58 -4.96 -2.68
CA ILE A 81 -13.98 -5.34 -2.82
C ILE A 81 -14.25 -5.62 -4.31
N PHE A 82 -14.67 -6.84 -4.61
CA PHE A 82 -15.02 -7.29 -5.94
C PHE A 82 -16.53 -7.49 -6.04
N THR A 83 -17.12 -7.04 -7.15
CA THR A 83 -18.49 -7.35 -7.52
C THR A 83 -18.49 -7.93 -8.92
N GLY A 84 -19.06 -9.12 -9.08
CA GLY A 84 -19.10 -9.84 -10.34
C GLY A 84 -20.23 -10.87 -10.36
N LYS A 85 -20.12 -11.87 -11.23
CA LYS A 85 -21.07 -12.98 -11.31
C LYS A 85 -20.38 -14.31 -11.05
N LYS A 86 -21.04 -15.17 -10.29
CA LYS A 86 -20.67 -16.58 -10.11
C LYS A 86 -21.92 -17.43 -10.32
N ASP A 87 -21.84 -18.45 -11.17
CA ASP A 87 -22.97 -19.34 -11.50
C ASP A 87 -24.24 -18.56 -11.93
N GLY A 88 -24.05 -17.50 -12.71
CA GLY A 88 -25.11 -16.62 -13.22
C GLY A 88 -25.69 -15.62 -12.21
N LYS A 89 -25.30 -15.70 -10.94
CA LYS A 89 -25.79 -14.83 -9.86
C LYS A 89 -24.77 -13.75 -9.52
N GLU A 90 -25.26 -12.56 -9.18
CA GLU A 90 -24.39 -11.51 -8.66
C GLU A 90 -23.75 -11.94 -7.34
N LYS A 91 -22.48 -11.61 -7.18
CA LYS A 91 -21.70 -11.90 -5.98
C LYS A 91 -20.77 -10.74 -5.68
N THR A 92 -20.76 -10.34 -4.43
CA THR A 92 -19.78 -9.40 -3.87
C THR A 92 -18.87 -10.15 -2.90
N TYR A 93 -17.60 -9.81 -2.90
CA TYR A 93 -16.59 -10.45 -2.08
C TYR A 93 -15.51 -9.44 -1.70
N TYR A 94 -15.03 -9.49 -0.47
CA TYR A 94 -13.97 -8.64 0.03
C TYR A 94 -12.85 -9.53 0.59
N ILE A 95 -11.64 -9.33 0.08
CA ILE A 95 -10.41 -9.90 0.63
C ILE A 95 -9.54 -8.76 1.17
N TYR A 96 -8.97 -8.94 2.35
CA TYR A 96 -8.18 -7.90 3.00
C TYR A 96 -7.17 -8.46 3.99
N ASN A 97 -6.19 -7.64 4.37
CA ASN A 97 -5.28 -7.91 5.46
C ASN A 97 -5.40 -6.79 6.51
N VAL A 98 -5.34 -7.17 7.78
CA VAL A 98 -5.21 -6.24 8.91
C VAL A 98 -3.83 -6.43 9.52
N CYS A 99 -3.05 -5.37 9.60
CA CYS A 99 -1.67 -5.42 10.12
C CYS A 99 -1.50 -4.43 11.27
N ASP A 100 -0.89 -4.86 12.38
CA ASP A 100 -0.73 -4.05 13.58
C ASP A 100 0.68 -3.44 13.66
N HIS A 101 0.75 -2.11 13.82
CA HIS A 101 2.03 -1.39 13.83
C HIS A 101 2.97 -1.88 14.95
N GLN A 102 2.42 -2.22 16.11
CA GLN A 102 3.21 -2.60 17.28
C GLN A 102 3.74 -4.02 17.14
N GLU A 103 2.97 -4.93 16.54
CA GLU A 103 3.44 -6.29 16.26
C GLU A 103 4.54 -6.30 15.19
N CYS A 104 4.39 -5.54 14.10
CA CYS A 104 5.46 -5.39 13.10
C CYS A 104 6.75 -4.83 13.73
N TYR A 105 6.62 -3.83 14.61
CA TYR A 105 7.78 -3.22 15.24
C TYR A 105 8.49 -4.20 16.18
N LYS A 106 7.74 -5.03 16.91
CA LYS A 106 8.31 -6.08 17.76
C LYS A 106 9.05 -7.16 16.96
N GLU A 107 8.53 -7.53 15.79
CA GLU A 107 9.09 -8.61 14.98
C GLU A 107 10.36 -8.18 14.22
N VAL A 108 10.27 -7.06 13.48
CA VAL A 108 11.32 -6.65 12.53
C VAL A 108 11.77 -5.19 12.71
N GLY A 109 11.31 -4.50 13.75
CA GLY A 109 11.73 -3.11 14.02
C GLY A 109 11.14 -2.07 13.06
N SER A 110 10.08 -2.42 12.32
CA SER A 110 9.42 -1.52 11.36
C SER A 110 7.93 -1.34 11.63
N GLN A 111 7.39 -0.19 11.27
CA GLN A 111 5.96 0.10 11.14
C GLN A 111 5.25 -0.81 10.11
N ALA A 112 3.94 -0.96 10.26
CA ALA A 112 3.12 -1.79 9.37
C ALA A 112 3.16 -1.38 7.89
N ILE A 113 3.38 -0.10 7.56
CA ILE A 113 3.50 0.35 6.16
C ILE A 113 4.67 -0.35 5.45
N SER A 114 5.87 -0.26 6.02
CA SER A 114 7.06 -0.93 5.47
C SER A 114 6.91 -2.46 5.50
N TYR A 115 6.29 -3.00 6.55
CA TYR A 115 6.02 -4.43 6.68
C TYR A 115 5.12 -4.95 5.54
N THR A 116 3.99 -4.26 5.28
CA THR A 116 3.01 -4.62 4.25
C THR A 116 3.55 -4.49 2.82
N THR A 117 4.69 -3.84 2.61
CA THR A 117 5.39 -3.80 1.32
C THR A 117 6.55 -4.79 1.27
N GLY A 118 7.31 -4.91 2.38
CA GLY A 118 8.49 -5.76 2.45
C GLY A 118 8.18 -7.25 2.39
N VAL A 119 7.12 -7.72 3.08
CA VAL A 119 6.71 -9.13 3.04
C VAL A 119 6.28 -9.56 1.63
N PRO A 120 5.42 -8.82 0.90
CA PRO A 120 5.12 -9.08 -0.51
C PRO A 120 6.36 -9.13 -1.40
N ALA A 121 7.31 -8.20 -1.22
CA ALA A 121 8.55 -8.21 -2.00
C ALA A 121 9.36 -9.49 -1.78
N MET A 122 9.48 -9.94 -0.53
CA MET A 122 10.13 -11.21 -0.20
C MET A 122 9.37 -12.41 -0.78
N CYS A 123 8.04 -12.45 -0.64
CA CYS A 123 7.21 -13.51 -1.21
C CYS A 123 7.30 -13.58 -2.74
N GLY A 124 7.38 -12.43 -3.43
CA GLY A 124 7.56 -12.39 -4.89
C GLY A 124 8.91 -12.95 -5.31
N ALA A 125 9.98 -12.56 -4.61
CA ALA A 125 11.30 -13.17 -4.81
C ALA A 125 11.30 -14.68 -4.53
N LEU A 126 10.59 -15.12 -3.49
CA LEU A 126 10.41 -16.55 -3.18
C LEU A 126 9.72 -17.29 -4.33
N MET A 127 8.68 -16.72 -4.95
CA MET A 127 8.00 -17.35 -6.09
C MET A 127 8.94 -17.56 -7.29
N LEU A 128 9.78 -16.56 -7.59
CA LEU A 128 10.76 -16.63 -8.67
C LEU A 128 11.85 -17.68 -8.37
N LEU A 129 12.43 -17.63 -7.17
CA LEU A 129 13.54 -18.51 -6.76
C LEU A 129 13.12 -19.98 -6.58
N THR A 130 11.85 -20.22 -6.25
CA THR A 130 11.30 -21.59 -6.14
C THR A 130 10.71 -22.12 -7.44
N GLY A 131 10.78 -21.35 -8.53
CA GLY A 131 10.27 -21.75 -9.84
C GLY A 131 8.75 -21.88 -9.90
N LYS A 132 8.02 -21.20 -9.02
CA LYS A 132 6.55 -21.14 -9.05
C LYS A 132 6.06 -20.07 -10.01
N TRP A 133 6.78 -18.96 -10.12
CA TRP A 133 6.57 -17.92 -11.13
C TRP A 133 7.74 -17.94 -12.10
N THR A 134 7.54 -18.48 -13.31
CA THR A 134 8.64 -18.76 -14.26
C THR A 134 8.47 -18.11 -15.63
N THR A 135 7.41 -17.31 -15.83
CA THR A 135 7.14 -16.65 -17.10
C THR A 135 8.25 -15.66 -17.45
N LYS A 136 8.82 -15.77 -18.64
CA LYS A 136 9.88 -14.87 -19.13
C LYS A 136 9.27 -13.59 -19.66
N GLY A 137 9.76 -12.46 -19.17
CA GLY A 137 9.33 -11.14 -19.63
C GLY A 137 9.17 -10.17 -18.47
N VAL A 138 8.46 -9.07 -18.73
CA VAL A 138 8.01 -8.13 -17.71
C VAL A 138 6.54 -8.40 -17.46
N HIS A 139 6.20 -8.68 -16.20
CA HIS A 139 4.87 -9.12 -15.80
C HIS A 139 4.42 -8.40 -14.53
N THR A 140 3.12 -8.31 -14.40
CA THR A 140 2.40 -7.85 -13.21
C THR A 140 1.89 -9.05 -12.43
N VAL A 141 1.61 -8.87 -11.13
CA VAL A 141 1.37 -9.99 -10.21
C VAL A 141 0.13 -10.81 -10.57
N GLU A 142 -0.88 -10.17 -11.15
CA GLU A 142 -2.14 -10.79 -11.58
C GLU A 142 -2.00 -11.70 -12.81
N GLU A 143 -0.85 -11.71 -13.48
CA GLU A 143 -0.56 -12.61 -14.61
C GLU A 143 -0.10 -14.00 -14.16
N PHE A 144 0.19 -14.19 -12.87
CA PHE A 144 0.68 -15.45 -12.31
C PHE A 144 -0.40 -16.16 -11.49
N ASP A 145 -0.18 -17.46 -11.24
CA ASP A 145 -0.98 -18.24 -10.28
C ASP A 145 -0.87 -17.60 -8.88
N PRO A 146 -2.00 -17.12 -8.30
CA PRO A 146 -1.99 -16.43 -7.02
C PRO A 146 -1.87 -17.38 -5.83
N ASP A 147 -2.27 -18.65 -5.95
CA ASP A 147 -2.40 -19.57 -4.82
C ASP A 147 -1.10 -19.70 -3.98
N PRO A 148 0.07 -20.03 -4.57
CA PRO A 148 1.29 -20.18 -3.77
C PRO A 148 1.80 -18.87 -3.16
N TYR A 149 1.42 -17.73 -3.75
CA TYR A 149 1.81 -16.42 -3.26
C TYR A 149 0.94 -16.01 -2.08
N LEU A 150 -0.38 -16.22 -2.17
CA LEU A 150 -1.30 -15.95 -1.07
C LEU A 150 -1.02 -16.85 0.14
N ASP A 151 -0.68 -18.12 -0.07
CA ASP A 151 -0.25 -19.03 1.01
C ASP A 151 1.06 -18.56 1.67
N ALA A 152 1.97 -17.99 0.89
CA ALA A 152 3.19 -17.40 1.42
C ALA A 152 2.91 -16.14 2.24
N LEU A 153 2.03 -15.24 1.78
CA LEU A 153 1.61 -14.07 2.55
C LEU A 153 1.02 -14.48 3.90
N ASP A 154 0.13 -15.48 3.91
CA ASP A 154 -0.48 -16.00 5.14
C ASP A 154 0.58 -16.54 6.11
N LYS A 155 1.56 -17.29 5.58
CA LYS A 155 2.64 -17.89 6.36
C LYS A 155 3.63 -16.86 6.91
N TYR A 156 3.94 -15.81 6.15
CA TYR A 156 5.02 -14.87 6.45
C TYR A 156 4.52 -13.55 7.06
N GLY A 157 3.35 -13.57 7.72
CA GLY A 157 2.91 -12.50 8.62
C GLY A 157 1.85 -11.56 8.06
N LEU A 158 1.29 -11.83 6.88
CA LEU A 158 0.19 -11.08 6.28
C LEU A 158 -1.03 -11.99 6.00
N PRO A 159 -1.65 -12.59 7.04
CA PRO A 159 -2.82 -13.43 6.87
C PRO A 159 -3.98 -12.65 6.24
N ARG A 160 -4.58 -13.23 5.21
CA ARG A 160 -5.78 -12.70 4.57
C ARG A 160 -7.02 -12.98 5.41
N SER A 161 -7.99 -12.09 5.29
CA SER A 161 -9.33 -12.19 5.83
C SER A 161 -10.32 -11.98 4.70
N GLU A 162 -11.49 -12.59 4.84
CA GLU A 162 -12.50 -12.63 3.79
C GLU A 162 -13.87 -12.24 4.32
N SER A 163 -14.65 -11.55 3.49
CA SER A 163 -16.08 -11.32 3.71
C SER A 163 -16.86 -11.60 2.43
N HIS A 164 -17.87 -12.47 2.53
CA HIS A 164 -18.77 -12.81 1.42
C HIS A 164 -20.03 -11.95 1.38
N ALA A 165 -20.15 -10.98 2.29
CA ALA A 165 -21.23 -9.99 2.33
C ALA A 165 -20.68 -8.65 2.89
N PRO A 166 -19.69 -8.03 2.22
CA PRO A 166 -19.09 -6.80 2.73
C PRO A 166 -20.03 -5.60 2.56
N ALA A 167 -19.86 -4.59 3.42
CA ALA A 167 -20.45 -3.28 3.17
C ALA A 167 -19.79 -2.63 1.94
N LEU A 168 -20.60 -1.97 1.11
CA LEU A 168 -20.13 -1.29 -0.10
C LEU A 168 -19.79 0.18 0.19
N VAL A 169 -18.99 0.77 -0.69
CA VAL A 169 -18.43 2.13 -0.57
C VAL A 169 -19.24 3.18 -1.36
N ASP A 170 -20.53 2.94 -1.57
CA ASP A 170 -21.39 3.80 -2.39
C ASP A 170 -21.84 5.08 -1.67
#